data_AF-G0NQA8-F1
#
_entry.id   AF-G0NQA8-F1
#
_cell.length_a   1.000
_cell.length_b   1.000
_cell.length_c   1.000
_cell.angle_alpha   90.00
_cell.angle_beta   90.00
_cell.angle_gamma   90.00
#
_symmetry.space_group_name_H-M   'P 1'
#
loop_
_entity.id
_entity.type
_entity.pdbx_description
1 polymer ?
#
loop_
_entity_poly.entity_id
_entity_poly.type
_entity_poly.pdbx_seq_one_letter_code
_entity_poly.pdbx_strand_id
1 'polypeptide(L)'
;MDPPNLSKLTISGEQKEPKLGLVPLAEKLKKTDNGRKVILDTNIRPLVVKPNLAFFKYVVSLVSKFERRDGGLAPLEISKSSRKGAANEDDKEMCHRAYKEAIGHIPQLQKSNRVFYDRQSSLYSTEKLKLDKDFVLELHNVSRAPNFRGAVFTLKAVAETFQATFNDIARCANSSPALADKTLLKCLNAILSGQVHS
;
A
#
# COMPACT_ATOMS: atom_id res chain seq x y z
N MET A 1 -61.66 4.32 -20.08
CA MET A 1 -60.42 3.77 -20.64
C MET A 1 -59.39 4.86 -20.56
N ASP A 2 -58.52 4.82 -19.56
CA ASP A 2 -57.39 5.76 -19.46
C ASP A 2 -56.19 5.22 -20.25
N PRO A 3 -55.42 6.07 -20.95
CA PRO A 3 -54.27 5.62 -21.72
C PRO A 3 -53.10 5.24 -20.79
N PRO A 4 -52.27 4.24 -21.15
CA PRO A 4 -51.12 3.87 -20.35
C PRO A 4 -50.04 4.96 -20.38
N ASN A 5 -49.65 5.41 -19.19
CA ASN A 5 -48.58 6.38 -19.00
C ASN A 5 -47.22 5.72 -19.27
N LEU A 6 -46.61 6.06 -20.41
CA LEU A 6 -45.32 5.58 -20.91
C LEU A 6 -44.09 6.27 -20.28
N SER A 7 -44.24 6.99 -19.17
CA SER A 7 -43.11 7.63 -18.48
C SER A 7 -42.72 6.88 -17.20
N LYS A 8 -41.86 5.87 -17.35
CA LYS A 8 -40.76 5.50 -16.42
C LYS A 8 -40.10 4.17 -16.86
N LEU A 9 -39.70 4.10 -18.13
CA LEU A 9 -38.55 3.29 -18.51
C LEU A 9 -37.31 4.10 -18.14
N THR A 10 -36.70 3.81 -16.99
CA THR A 10 -35.32 4.25 -16.72
C THR A 10 -34.44 3.03 -16.60
N ILE A 11 -33.47 3.05 -17.50
CA ILE A 11 -32.42 2.08 -17.77
C ILE A 11 -31.63 1.77 -16.49
N SER A 12 -31.29 0.50 -16.35
CA SER A 12 -30.38 -0.10 -15.37
C SER A 12 -29.17 0.79 -15.08
N GLY A 13 -29.19 1.51 -13.96
CA GLY A 13 -28.00 2.08 -13.36
C GLY A 13 -27.29 0.99 -12.57
N GLU A 14 -26.03 0.71 -12.92
CA GLU A 14 -25.11 -0.03 -12.06
C GLU A 14 -25.20 0.57 -10.64
N GLN A 15 -25.72 -0.21 -9.69
CA GLN A 15 -25.64 0.14 -8.28
C GLN A 15 -24.16 0.12 -7.90
N LYS A 16 -23.51 1.28 -7.96
CA LYS A 16 -22.22 1.48 -7.28
C LYS A 16 -22.44 1.15 -5.82
N GLU A 17 -21.79 0.09 -5.35
CA GLU A 17 -21.79 -0.27 -3.93
C GLU A 17 -21.54 0.99 -3.09
N PRO A 18 -22.31 1.21 -2.02
CA PRO A 18 -22.13 2.39 -1.19
C PRO A 18 -20.72 2.38 -0.63
N LYS A 19 -19.96 3.46 -0.86
CA LYS A 19 -18.61 3.63 -0.33
C LYS A 19 -18.67 3.57 1.20
N LEU A 20 -18.19 2.45 1.76
CA LEU A 20 -18.18 2.21 3.20
C LEU A 20 -17.30 3.23 3.93
N GLY A 21 -17.70 3.61 5.15
CA GLY A 21 -16.90 4.43 6.05
C GLY A 21 -16.98 5.95 5.83
N LEU A 22 -17.89 6.44 4.99
CA LEU A 22 -18.17 7.88 4.86
C LEU A 22 -19.09 8.42 5.96
N VAL A 23 -19.94 7.55 6.51
CA VAL A 23 -20.80 7.86 7.66
C VAL A 23 -19.98 7.77 8.95
N PRO A 24 -20.11 8.75 9.87
CA PRO A 24 -19.44 8.70 11.17
C PRO A 24 -19.81 7.44 11.96
N LEU A 25 -18.82 6.86 12.63
CA LEU A 25 -19.04 5.79 13.61
C LEU A 25 -19.83 6.30 14.81
N ALA A 26 -20.49 5.37 15.51
CA ALA A 26 -21.21 5.67 16.74
C ALA A 26 -20.30 6.33 17.78
N GLU A 27 -20.89 7.24 18.57
CA GLU A 27 -20.16 7.93 19.63
C GLU A 27 -19.63 6.96 20.68
N LYS A 28 -18.46 7.31 21.24
CA LYS A 28 -17.85 6.53 22.31
C LYS A 28 -18.77 6.58 23.54
N LEU A 29 -19.10 5.41 24.06
CA LEU A 29 -19.87 5.28 25.31
C LEU A 29 -19.14 6.01 26.45
N LYS A 30 -19.93 6.67 27.31
CA LYS A 30 -19.40 7.33 28.50
C LYS A 30 -18.71 6.29 29.39
N LYS A 31 -17.57 6.68 29.95
CA LYS A 31 -16.86 5.84 30.91
C LYS A 31 -17.78 5.53 32.09
N THR A 32 -17.87 4.26 32.46
CA THR A 32 -18.55 3.82 33.68
C THR A 32 -17.52 3.62 34.78
N ASP A 33 -17.84 4.08 35.99
CA ASP A 33 -16.99 3.86 37.17
C ASP A 33 -17.52 2.73 38.07
N ASN A 34 -18.40 1.89 37.51
CA ASN A 34 -18.97 0.74 38.20
C ASN A 34 -17.95 -0.40 38.26
N GLY A 35 -17.84 -1.03 39.44
CA GLY A 35 -17.04 -2.24 39.66
C GLY A 35 -15.73 -2.01 40.40
N ARG A 36 -15.05 -3.11 40.71
CA ARG A 36 -13.77 -3.10 41.42
C ARG A 36 -12.64 -2.79 40.44
N LYS A 37 -11.83 -1.76 40.75
CA LYS A 37 -10.63 -1.44 39.98
C LYS A 37 -9.60 -2.56 40.12
N VAL A 38 -9.05 -2.99 38.99
CA VAL A 38 -7.94 -3.95 38.91
C VAL A 38 -6.83 -3.35 38.07
N ILE A 39 -5.60 -3.78 38.31
CA ILE A 39 -4.44 -3.43 37.49
C ILE A 39 -4.37 -4.43 36.34
N LEU A 40 -4.24 -3.93 35.12
CA LEU A 40 -4.13 -4.76 33.93
C LEU A 40 -2.77 -4.51 33.28
N ASP A 41 -2.00 -5.58 33.12
CA ASP A 41 -0.83 -5.58 32.26
C ASP A 41 -1.23 -5.96 30.84
N THR A 42 -0.70 -5.23 29.86
CA THR A 42 -0.98 -5.48 28.45
C THR A 42 0.31 -5.65 27.66
N ASN A 43 0.21 -6.30 26.50
CA ASN A 43 1.31 -6.39 25.54
C ASN A 43 1.46 -5.13 24.67
N ILE A 44 0.76 -4.03 24.99
CA ILE A 44 0.82 -2.78 24.25
C ILE A 44 2.06 -1.99 24.73
N ARG A 45 2.93 -1.62 23.79
CA ARG A 45 4.10 -0.80 24.07
C ARG A 45 3.93 0.60 23.46
N PRO A 46 4.24 1.68 24.19
CA PRO A 46 4.19 3.01 23.62
C PRO A 46 5.29 3.17 22.57
N LEU A 47 4.93 3.66 21.39
CA LEU A 47 5.90 4.05 20.37
C LEU A 47 6.32 5.49 20.63
N VAL A 48 7.60 5.70 20.92
CA VAL A 48 8.17 7.06 21.08
C VAL A 48 8.75 7.49 19.75
N VAL A 49 8.23 8.58 19.21
CA VAL A 49 8.61 9.10 17.89
C VAL A 49 9.15 10.52 17.99
N LYS A 50 10.19 10.82 17.22
CA LYS A 50 10.73 12.18 17.14
C LYS A 50 9.75 13.06 16.37
N PRO A 51 9.32 14.22 16.90
CA PRO A 51 8.49 15.17 16.17
C PRO A 51 9.16 15.59 14.85
N ASN A 52 8.36 15.94 13.85
CA ASN A 52 8.83 16.44 12.54
C ASN A 52 9.71 15.47 11.72
N LEU A 53 9.77 14.18 12.04
CA LEU A 53 10.42 13.22 11.14
C LEU A 53 9.62 13.14 9.84
N ALA A 54 10.29 13.42 8.72
CA ALA A 54 9.72 13.39 7.38
C ALA A 54 9.72 11.97 6.81
N PHE A 55 8.63 11.61 6.14
CA PHE A 55 8.52 10.39 5.36
C PHE A 55 8.13 10.73 3.92
N PHE A 56 8.93 10.23 2.98
CA PHE A 56 8.69 10.33 1.55
C PHE A 56 8.09 9.01 1.07
N LYS A 57 7.14 9.09 0.13
CA LYS A 57 6.45 7.92 -0.41
C LYS A 57 6.72 7.77 -1.90
N TYR A 58 7.03 6.55 -2.28
CA TYR A 58 7.25 6.14 -3.66
C TYR A 58 6.31 5.00 -4.02
N VAL A 59 5.85 4.99 -5.27
CA VAL A 59 5.10 3.90 -5.88
C VAL A 59 6.09 2.92 -6.49
N VAL A 60 5.94 1.66 -6.12
CA VAL A 60 6.61 0.53 -6.76
C VAL A 60 5.59 -0.16 -7.67
N SER A 61 5.96 -0.36 -8.94
CA SER A 61 5.18 -1.12 -9.89
C SER A 61 6.01 -2.28 -10.42
N LEU A 62 5.46 -3.49 -10.39
CA LEU A 62 6.07 -4.68 -10.97
C LEU A 62 5.11 -5.28 -11.99
N VAL A 63 5.45 -5.16 -13.27
CA VAL A 63 4.67 -5.74 -14.37
C VAL A 63 5.43 -6.93 -14.94
N SER A 64 4.98 -8.13 -14.64
CA SER A 64 5.54 -9.39 -15.14
C SER A 64 4.91 -9.76 -16.48
N LYS A 65 5.74 -10.18 -17.44
CA LYS A 65 5.33 -10.66 -18.77
C LYS A 65 5.39 -12.19 -18.77
N PHE A 66 4.24 -12.82 -19.00
CA PHE A 66 4.12 -14.26 -19.12
C PHE A 66 3.70 -14.65 -20.53
N GLU A 67 4.29 -15.69 -21.08
CA GLU A 67 3.87 -16.28 -22.35
C GLU A 67 2.59 -17.09 -22.15
N ARG A 68 1.66 -16.90 -23.10
CA ARG A 68 0.40 -17.63 -23.23
C ARG A 68 0.56 -18.80 -24.18
N ARG A 69 -0.43 -19.69 -24.20
CA ARG A 69 -0.45 -20.87 -25.09
C ARG A 69 -0.50 -20.51 -26.58
N ASP A 70 -0.90 -19.29 -26.91
CA ASP A 70 -0.94 -18.74 -28.28
C ASP A 70 0.39 -18.10 -28.71
N GLY A 71 1.42 -18.13 -27.86
CA GLY A 71 2.71 -17.46 -28.08
C GLY A 71 2.71 -15.97 -27.75
N GLY A 72 1.57 -15.40 -27.32
CA GLY A 72 1.45 -14.00 -26.93
C GLY A 72 1.98 -13.71 -25.52
N LEU A 73 2.44 -12.47 -25.28
CA LEU A 73 2.85 -12.02 -23.95
C LEU A 73 1.67 -11.35 -23.21
N ALA A 74 1.40 -11.83 -22.00
CA ALA A 74 0.44 -11.27 -21.07
C ALA A 74 1.15 -10.44 -20.00
N PRO A 75 0.97 -9.10 -19.97
CA PRO A 75 1.42 -8.31 -18.84
C PRO A 75 0.49 -8.54 -17.63
N LEU A 76 1.09 -8.72 -16.46
CA LEU A 76 0.39 -8.87 -15.18
C LEU A 76 1.06 -7.98 -14.14
N GLU A 77 0.32 -7.02 -13.59
CA GLU A 77 0.81 -6.16 -12.50
C GLU A 77 0.74 -6.89 -11.16
N ILE A 78 1.88 -7.37 -10.67
CA ILE A 78 2.00 -8.17 -9.44
C ILE A 78 1.95 -7.29 -8.19
N SER A 79 2.49 -6.08 -8.26
CA SER A 79 2.54 -5.11 -7.15
C SER A 79 1.16 -4.67 -6.65
N LYS A 80 0.09 -4.89 -7.42
CA LYS A 80 -1.31 -4.59 -7.05
C LYS A 80 -2.18 -5.86 -6.95
N SER A 81 -1.57 -7.01 -6.66
CA SER A 81 -2.32 -8.27 -6.55
C SER A 81 -3.46 -8.19 -5.54
N SER A 82 -4.67 -8.56 -5.99
CA SER A 82 -5.87 -8.72 -5.16
C SER A 82 -6.13 -10.17 -4.74
N ARG A 83 -5.16 -11.06 -4.98
CA ARG A 83 -5.25 -12.48 -4.60
C ARG A 83 -5.24 -12.63 -3.07
N LYS A 84 -5.63 -13.82 -2.59
CA LYS A 84 -5.74 -14.13 -1.15
C LYS A 84 -4.92 -15.36 -0.80
N GLY A 85 -4.56 -15.49 0.48
CA GLY A 85 -3.82 -16.64 1.00
C GLY A 85 -2.44 -16.79 0.39
N ALA A 86 -2.02 -18.05 0.15
CA ALA A 86 -0.70 -18.40 -0.37
C ALA A 86 -0.34 -17.65 -1.67
N ALA A 87 -1.28 -17.53 -2.61
CA ALA A 87 -1.04 -16.84 -3.87
C ALA A 87 -0.66 -15.36 -3.71
N ASN A 88 -1.17 -14.69 -2.67
CA ASN A 88 -0.77 -13.30 -2.36
C ASN A 88 0.64 -13.25 -1.75
N GLU A 89 1.01 -14.24 -0.92
CA GLU A 89 2.36 -14.31 -0.38
C GLU A 89 3.40 -14.61 -1.46
N ASP A 90 3.06 -15.46 -2.44
CA ASP A 90 3.90 -15.72 -3.61
C ASP A 90 4.12 -14.45 -4.46
N ASP A 91 3.05 -13.67 -4.69
CA ASP A 91 3.12 -12.40 -5.40
C ASP A 91 3.97 -11.38 -4.63
N LYS A 92 3.84 -11.30 -3.30
CA LYS A 92 4.70 -10.46 -2.45
C LYS A 92 6.16 -10.91 -2.46
N GLU A 93 6.42 -12.21 -2.49
CA GLU A 93 7.78 -12.74 -2.55
C GLU A 93 8.43 -12.46 -3.92
N MET A 94 7.65 -12.50 -5.00
CA MET A 94 8.09 -12.03 -6.31
C MET A 94 8.44 -10.54 -6.29
N CYS A 95 7.59 -9.71 -5.70
CA CYS A 95 7.85 -8.28 -5.52
C CYS A 95 9.11 -8.01 -4.70
N HIS A 96 9.30 -8.77 -3.61
CA HIS A 96 10.48 -8.68 -2.76
C HIS A 96 11.77 -9.05 -3.51
N ARG A 97 11.76 -10.12 -4.30
CA ARG A 97 12.90 -10.51 -5.14
C ARG A 97 13.23 -9.45 -6.19
N ALA A 98 12.20 -8.93 -6.86
CA ALA A 98 12.37 -7.84 -7.83
C ALA A 98 12.97 -6.60 -7.18
N TYR A 99 12.49 -6.23 -5.99
CA TYR A 99 13.04 -5.12 -5.21
C TYR A 99 14.50 -5.36 -4.83
N LYS A 100 14.86 -6.54 -4.32
CA LYS A 100 16.25 -6.88 -3.97
C LYS A 100 17.21 -6.78 -5.16
N GLU A 101 16.77 -7.18 -6.34
CA GLU A 101 17.55 -7.00 -7.58
C GLU A 101 17.66 -5.51 -7.93
N ALA A 102 16.54 -4.78 -7.92
CA ALA A 102 16.48 -3.37 -8.27
C ALA A 102 17.29 -2.45 -7.34
N ILE A 103 17.33 -2.69 -6.04
CA ILE A 103 18.18 -1.91 -5.11
C ILE A 103 19.66 -2.05 -5.48
N GLY A 104 20.07 -3.17 -6.06
CA GLY A 104 21.41 -3.39 -6.62
C GLY A 104 21.84 -2.33 -7.65
N HIS A 105 20.87 -1.68 -8.29
CA HIS A 105 21.09 -0.69 -9.34
C HIS A 105 20.84 0.75 -8.90
N ILE A 106 20.39 0.97 -7.66
CA ILE A 106 20.13 2.31 -7.11
C ILE A 106 21.08 2.56 -5.93
N PRO A 107 22.24 3.22 -6.14
CA PRO A 107 23.25 3.40 -5.09
C PRO A 107 22.73 4.06 -3.81
N GLN A 108 21.72 4.92 -3.93
CA GLN A 108 21.08 5.58 -2.79
C GLN A 108 20.26 4.60 -1.92
N LEU A 109 19.67 3.57 -2.52
CA LEU A 109 18.93 2.54 -1.79
C LEU A 109 19.86 1.51 -1.16
N GLN A 110 21.00 1.22 -1.78
CA GLN A 110 22.00 0.28 -1.24
C GLN A 110 22.60 0.75 0.09
N LYS A 111 22.82 2.06 0.23
CA LYS A 111 23.50 2.64 1.40
C LYS A 111 22.54 3.05 2.51
N SER A 112 21.23 2.98 2.27
CA SER A 112 20.23 3.59 3.13
C SER A 112 19.55 2.55 4.00
N ASN A 113 19.88 2.54 5.29
CA ASN A 113 19.10 1.87 6.34
C ASN A 113 17.78 2.60 6.66
N ARG A 114 17.36 3.52 5.80
CA ARG A 114 16.24 4.45 6.01
C ARG A 114 15.14 4.27 4.97
N VAL A 115 15.06 3.10 4.35
CA VAL A 115 14.09 2.75 3.32
C VAL A 115 13.29 1.53 3.76
N PHE A 116 11.98 1.59 3.58
CA PHE A 116 11.02 0.60 4.08
C PHE A 116 10.05 0.22 2.96
N TYR A 117 10.09 -1.03 2.53
CA TYR A 117 9.25 -1.55 1.44
C TYR A 117 8.11 -2.41 2.00
N ASP A 118 6.88 -2.20 1.54
CA ASP A 118 5.71 -2.99 1.94
C ASP A 118 5.60 -4.36 1.24
N ARG A 119 6.63 -4.74 0.46
CA ARG A 119 6.64 -5.95 -0.41
C ARG A 119 5.54 -5.99 -1.47
N GLN A 120 4.94 -4.84 -1.79
CA GLN A 120 3.93 -4.71 -2.84
C GLN A 120 4.14 -3.42 -3.65
N SER A 121 3.45 -2.35 -3.30
CA SER A 121 3.34 -1.15 -4.15
C SER A 121 3.87 0.13 -3.52
N SER A 122 4.28 0.11 -2.25
CA SER A 122 4.71 1.30 -1.53
C SER A 122 6.09 1.14 -0.94
N LEU A 123 6.96 2.08 -1.29
CA LEU A 123 8.27 2.26 -0.66
C LEU A 123 8.25 3.58 0.11
N TYR A 124 8.76 3.58 1.33
CA TYR A 124 8.88 4.75 2.17
C TYR A 124 10.35 5.02 2.49
N SER A 125 10.73 6.28 2.63
CA SER A 125 12.05 6.64 3.13
C SER A 125 11.99 7.84 4.07
N THR A 126 12.96 7.96 4.98
CA THR A 126 13.08 9.16 5.83
C THR A 126 13.88 10.29 5.17
N GLU A 127 14.50 10.01 4.02
CA GLU A 127 15.25 10.97 3.21
C GLU A 127 14.75 10.94 1.78
N LYS A 128 14.68 12.11 1.14
CA LYS A 128 14.23 12.21 -0.24
C LYS A 128 15.28 11.60 -1.17
N LEU A 129 14.90 10.52 -1.85
CA LEU A 129 15.68 9.92 -2.92
C LEU A 129 15.83 10.92 -4.06
N LYS A 130 17.07 11.13 -4.52
CA LYS A 130 17.38 11.91 -5.72
C LYS A 130 17.14 11.01 -6.93
N LEU A 131 15.89 10.92 -7.34
CA LEU A 131 15.47 10.28 -8.58
C LEU A 131 15.26 11.41 -9.60
N ASP A 132 16.14 11.50 -10.61
CA ASP A 132 16.00 12.54 -11.65
C ASP A 132 14.76 12.29 -12.53
N LYS A 133 14.34 11.03 -12.65
CA LYS A 133 13.14 10.55 -13.37
C LYS A 133 12.61 9.26 -12.72
N ASP A 134 11.45 8.78 -13.17
CA ASP A 134 10.95 7.44 -12.84
C ASP A 134 12.05 6.40 -13.13
N PHE A 135 12.45 5.63 -12.13
CA PHE A 135 13.44 4.58 -12.31
C PHE A 135 12.74 3.37 -12.90
N VAL A 136 13.26 2.85 -14.02
CA VAL A 136 12.71 1.68 -14.71
C VAL A 136 13.82 0.67 -14.94
N LEU A 137 13.58 -0.58 -14.58
CA LEU A 137 14.53 -1.68 -14.74
C LEU A 137 13.80 -2.91 -15.27
N GLU A 138 14.33 -3.49 -16.34
CA GLU A 138 13.90 -4.80 -16.81
C GLU A 138 14.61 -5.90 -16.02
N LEU A 139 13.85 -6.87 -15.55
CA LEU A 139 14.29 -7.94 -14.67
C LEU A 139 13.95 -9.30 -15.30
N HIS A 140 14.90 -10.24 -15.25
CA HIS A 140 14.72 -11.56 -15.87
C HIS A 140 14.67 -12.71 -14.86
N ASN A 141 15.00 -12.47 -13.58
CA ASN A 141 15.15 -13.53 -12.58
C ASN A 141 14.15 -13.47 -11.41
N VAL A 142 13.01 -12.79 -11.59
CA VAL A 142 12.02 -12.59 -10.52
C VAL A 142 11.01 -13.72 -10.39
N SER A 143 10.85 -14.59 -11.40
CA SER A 143 9.95 -15.75 -11.37
C SER A 143 10.64 -17.00 -11.88
N ARG A 144 10.24 -18.16 -11.34
CA ARG A 144 10.70 -19.48 -11.79
C ARG A 144 9.70 -20.17 -12.72
N ALA A 145 8.58 -19.51 -13.03
CA ALA A 145 7.57 -20.10 -13.90
C ALA A 145 8.14 -20.30 -15.32
N PRO A 146 7.90 -21.45 -15.96
CA PRO A 146 8.50 -21.77 -17.26
C PRO A 146 8.03 -20.84 -18.38
N ASN A 147 6.86 -20.24 -18.23
CA ASN A 147 6.31 -19.26 -19.17
C ASN A 147 6.65 -17.81 -18.80
N PHE A 148 7.51 -17.57 -17.81
CA PHE A 148 7.95 -16.21 -17.49
C PHE A 148 8.97 -15.71 -18.52
N ARG A 149 8.80 -14.47 -19.00
CA ARG A 149 9.67 -13.88 -20.04
C ARG A 149 10.39 -12.61 -19.59
N GLY A 150 10.04 -12.06 -18.43
CA GLY A 150 10.68 -10.88 -17.86
C GLY A 150 9.67 -10.05 -17.09
N ALA A 151 10.17 -9.08 -16.33
CA ALA A 151 9.34 -8.13 -15.60
C ALA A 151 9.92 -6.73 -15.74
N VAL A 152 9.06 -5.73 -15.61
CA VAL A 152 9.47 -4.32 -15.56
C VAL A 152 9.20 -3.82 -14.16
N PHE A 153 10.26 -3.44 -13.46
CA PHE A 153 10.20 -2.77 -12.17
C PHE A 153 10.26 -1.26 -12.39
N THR A 154 9.29 -0.54 -11.84
CA THR A 154 9.26 0.93 -11.86
C THR A 154 9.19 1.46 -10.43
N LEU A 155 10.04 2.44 -10.13
CA LEU A 155 10.01 3.20 -8.89
C LEU A 155 9.81 4.68 -9.19
N LYS A 156 8.77 5.26 -8.60
CA LYS A 156 8.34 6.64 -8.85
C LYS A 156 8.00 7.37 -7.56
N ALA A 157 8.37 8.63 -7.42
CA ALA A 157 7.88 9.46 -6.31
C ALA A 157 6.36 9.70 -6.46
N VAL A 158 5.58 9.53 -5.39
CA VAL A 158 4.12 9.77 -5.43
C VAL A 158 3.82 11.23 -5.82
N ALA A 159 4.56 12.16 -5.25
CA ALA A 159 4.65 13.54 -5.72
C ALA A 159 5.98 14.15 -5.25
N GLU A 160 6.46 15.17 -5.96
CA GLU A 160 7.75 15.81 -5.68
C GLU A 160 7.81 16.44 -4.29
N THR A 161 6.67 16.91 -3.78
CA THR A 161 6.51 17.60 -2.50
C THR A 161 5.77 16.75 -1.46
N PHE A 162 5.42 15.50 -1.78
CA PHE A 162 4.73 14.66 -0.82
C PHE A 162 5.64 14.35 0.38
N GLN A 163 5.20 14.76 1.56
CA GLN A 163 5.82 14.46 2.82
C GLN A 163 4.73 14.17 3.84
N ALA A 164 4.84 13.03 4.51
CA ALA A 164 4.09 12.77 5.74
C ALA A 164 5.01 13.03 6.94
N THR A 165 4.45 13.54 8.02
CA THR A 165 5.19 13.78 9.27
C THR A 165 4.44 13.20 10.46
N PHE A 166 5.12 13.01 11.59
CA PHE A 166 4.43 12.59 12.81
C PHE A 166 3.39 13.60 13.33
N ASN A 167 3.44 14.85 12.88
CA ASN A 167 2.39 15.82 13.21
C ASN A 167 1.04 15.45 12.57
N ASP A 168 1.07 14.65 11.50
CA ASP A 168 -0.13 14.19 10.80
C ASP A 168 -0.85 13.03 11.53
N ILE A 169 -0.34 12.55 12.68
CA ILE A 169 -0.94 11.43 13.43
C ILE A 169 -2.40 11.70 13.82
N ALA A 170 -2.76 12.95 14.10
CA ALA A 170 -4.13 13.34 14.41
C ALA A 170 -5.08 13.14 13.21
N ARG A 171 -4.56 13.25 11.98
CA ARG A 171 -5.33 13.05 10.73
C ARG A 171 -5.62 11.57 10.45
N CYS A 172 -4.92 10.66 11.13
CA CYS A 172 -5.14 9.23 11.03
C CYS A 172 -6.39 8.75 11.78
N ALA A 173 -6.93 9.58 12.70
CA ALA A 173 -8.16 9.31 13.40
C ALA A 173 -9.28 10.21 12.87
N ASN A 174 -10.33 9.61 12.33
CA ASN A 174 -11.51 10.34 11.86
C ASN A 174 -12.77 9.56 12.27
N SER A 175 -13.83 10.28 12.65
CA SER A 175 -15.12 9.66 12.96
C SER A 175 -15.68 8.92 11.73
N SER A 176 -15.40 9.40 10.52
CA SER A 176 -15.65 8.71 9.24
C SER A 176 -14.36 8.01 8.74
N PRO A 177 -14.22 6.68 8.90
CA PRO A 177 -12.97 5.96 8.65
C PRO A 177 -12.46 6.00 7.21
N ALA A 178 -13.33 6.32 6.24
CA ALA A 178 -12.94 6.50 4.85
C ALA A 178 -12.18 7.81 4.59
N LEU A 179 -12.37 8.81 5.46
CA LEU A 179 -11.72 10.13 5.36
C LEU A 179 -10.42 10.21 6.15
N ALA A 180 -10.11 9.21 6.97
CA ALA A 180 -8.86 9.16 7.73
C ALA A 180 -7.66 9.00 6.78
N ASP A 181 -6.62 9.82 6.99
CA ASP A 181 -5.36 9.65 6.27
C ASP A 181 -4.58 8.46 6.84
N LYS A 182 -4.49 7.39 6.05
CA LYS A 182 -3.83 6.15 6.45
C LYS A 182 -2.35 6.11 6.07
N THR A 183 -1.81 7.17 5.48
CA THR A 183 -0.45 7.14 4.92
C THR A 183 0.61 6.94 5.99
N LEU A 184 0.54 7.69 7.09
CA LEU A 184 1.47 7.54 8.21
C LEU A 184 1.35 6.16 8.87
N LEU A 185 0.12 5.66 9.07
CA LEU A 185 -0.09 4.31 9.63
C LEU A 185 0.47 3.21 8.72
N LYS A 186 0.32 3.32 7.40
CA LYS A 186 0.90 2.39 6.44
C LYS A 186 2.44 2.46 6.44
N CYS A 187 3.00 3.66 6.55
CA CYS A 187 4.44 3.86 6.68
C CYS A 187 4.98 3.21 7.96
N LEU A 188 4.36 3.47 9.11
CA LEU A 188 4.71 2.84 10.39
C LEU A 188 4.60 1.33 10.33
N ASN A 189 3.55 0.80 9.70
CA ASN A 189 3.41 -0.63 9.50
C ASN A 189 4.56 -1.19 8.66
N ALA A 190 4.95 -0.52 7.57
CA ALA A 190 6.09 -0.94 6.75
C ALA A 190 7.44 -0.85 7.48
N ILE A 191 7.61 0.12 8.39
CA ILE A 191 8.81 0.25 9.22
C ILE A 191 8.90 -0.88 10.24
N LEU A 192 7.79 -1.19 10.92
CA LEU A 192 7.73 -2.21 11.96
C LEU A 192 7.70 -3.64 11.40
N SER A 193 7.10 -3.84 10.23
CA SER A 193 7.06 -5.13 9.54
C SER A 193 8.27 -5.37 8.64
N GLY A 194 8.95 -4.30 8.24
CA GLY A 194 10.14 -4.35 7.43
C GLY A 194 11.24 -5.12 8.14
N GLN A 195 11.70 -6.20 7.53
CA GLN A 195 13.01 -6.74 7.87
C GLN A 195 14.03 -5.67 7.48
N VAL A 196 14.79 -5.17 8.45
CA VAL A 196 15.97 -4.34 8.18
C VAL A 196 16.82 -5.12 7.19
N HIS A 197 16.96 -4.62 5.97
CA HIS A 197 17.83 -5.23 4.98
C HIS A 197 19.27 -5.00 5.46
N SER A 198 19.78 -5.97 6.22
CA SER A 198 21.20 -6.21 6.50
C SER A 198 21.81 -7.05 5.39
#